data_AF-A0AAU3ULY4-F1
#
_entry.id   AF-A0AAU3ULY4-F1
#
_cell.length_a   1.000
_cell.length_b   1.000
_cell.length_c   1.000
_cell.angle_alpha   90.00
_cell.angle_beta   90.00
_cell.angle_gamma   90.00
#
_symmetry.space_group_name_H-M   'P 1'
#
loop_
_entity.id
_entity.type
_entity.pdbx_description
1 polymer ?
#
loop_
_entity_poly.entity_id
_entity_poly.type
_entity_poly.pdbx_seq_one_letter_code
_entity_poly.pdbx_strand_id
1 'polypeptide(L)'
;MSHNGIDTSDRDVTDRSTAAEPTALVVIAHHRSDSLTAHIARRTIQRLESTGHKVDVLDLRAEDFDPRMTAADQPDWGNRDKPYSPEVHAQMDRVLAADLIVAVFPVYWASVPALLKGWIDRVWNYGFAYGRSRPRLAGKRMLWLGLAGVAAADPVVDFLQQSLEGQLNMGIAYYCGLEFSTVGLLPDAEERRQRLNSDGTLQIDEATVGAERVAQYTALEQRAEEFLTDFLTATPVLA
;
A
#
# COMPACT_ATOMS: atom_id res chain seq x y z
N MET A 1 34.23 -33.27 55.45
CA MET A 1 35.27 -33.62 54.45
C MET A 1 34.55 -34.52 53.43
N SER A 2 34.29 -34.15 52.19
CA SER A 2 34.94 -33.18 51.31
C SER A 2 33.90 -32.70 50.28
N HIS A 3 33.76 -31.39 50.11
CA HIS A 3 33.01 -30.78 49.00
C HIS A 3 33.91 -30.79 47.77
N ASN A 4 33.44 -31.36 46.66
CA ASN A 4 33.98 -31.14 45.33
C ASN A 4 33.01 -30.24 44.56
N GLY A 5 33.48 -29.06 44.19
CA GLY A 5 32.78 -28.19 43.25
C GLY A 5 32.93 -28.68 41.82
N ILE A 6 31.89 -28.43 41.03
CA ILE A 6 32.00 -28.25 39.58
C ILE A 6 31.23 -26.97 39.26
N ASP A 7 31.99 -26.01 38.76
CA ASP A 7 31.58 -24.81 38.05
C ASP A 7 30.88 -25.20 36.74
N THR A 8 29.69 -24.66 36.52
CA THR A 8 29.06 -24.62 35.19
C THR A 8 28.49 -23.23 34.95
N SER A 9 29.36 -22.25 34.77
CA SER A 9 29.07 -21.21 33.79
C SER A 9 29.07 -21.82 32.39
N ASP A 10 27.91 -22.10 31.81
CA ASP A 10 27.79 -22.10 30.35
C ASP A 10 26.34 -21.91 29.90
N ARG A 11 26.13 -20.78 29.21
CA ARG A 11 25.20 -20.58 28.09
C ARG A 11 23.75 -20.97 28.28
N ASP A 12 22.94 -19.95 28.58
CA ASP A 12 21.62 -19.84 27.94
C ASP A 12 21.50 -18.45 27.29
N VAL A 13 22.32 -18.26 26.26
CA VAL A 13 22.16 -17.21 25.25
C VAL A 13 22.19 -17.93 23.92
N THR A 14 21.03 -18.37 23.43
CA THR A 14 20.62 -18.35 22.01
C THR A 14 19.35 -19.17 21.84
N ASP A 15 18.19 -18.50 21.86
CA ASP A 15 17.11 -18.84 20.94
C ASP A 15 16.35 -17.57 20.53
N ARG A 16 16.90 -16.87 19.54
CA ARG A 16 16.21 -15.80 18.78
C ARG A 16 16.42 -16.00 17.27
N SER A 17 16.27 -17.23 16.80
CA SER A 17 16.29 -17.55 15.37
C SER A 17 15.51 -18.85 15.22
N THR A 18 14.23 -18.81 14.85
CA THR A 18 13.81 -18.71 13.44
C THR A 18 12.40 -18.12 13.29
N ALA A 19 12.23 -16.80 13.32
CA ALA A 19 11.06 -16.20 12.67
C ALA A 19 11.34 -16.13 11.17
N ALA A 20 10.42 -16.61 10.32
CA ALA A 20 10.55 -16.42 8.88
C ALA A 20 10.68 -14.91 8.56
N GLU A 21 11.47 -14.57 7.54
CA GLU A 21 11.62 -13.16 7.13
C GLU A 21 10.26 -12.56 6.75
N PRO A 22 9.88 -11.39 7.30
CA PRO A 22 8.59 -10.79 7.02
C PRO A 22 8.49 -10.43 5.54
N THR A 23 7.39 -10.78 4.90
CA THR A 23 7.21 -10.60 3.45
C THR A 23 6.30 -9.41 3.16
N ALA A 24 6.69 -8.58 2.20
CA ALA A 24 5.94 -7.41 1.76
C ALA A 24 5.57 -7.53 0.28
N LEU A 25 4.33 -7.21 -0.07
CA LEU A 25 3.91 -7.01 -1.46
C LEU A 25 3.81 -5.51 -1.76
N VAL A 26 4.63 -4.98 -2.67
CA VAL A 26 4.54 -3.59 -3.13
C VAL A 26 3.82 -3.55 -4.48
N VAL A 27 2.63 -2.96 -4.50
CA VAL A 27 1.78 -2.81 -5.69
C VAL A 27 2.00 -1.43 -6.30
N ILE A 28 2.51 -1.37 -7.53
CA ILE A 28 2.73 -0.14 -8.28
C ILE A 28 1.60 0.01 -9.30
N ALA A 29 0.79 1.06 -9.13
CA ALA A 29 -0.37 1.30 -10.00
C ALA A 29 -0.21 2.60 -10.80
N HIS A 30 0.72 2.60 -11.74
CA HIS A 30 0.92 3.73 -12.66
C HIS A 30 1.12 3.26 -14.11
N HIS A 31 0.59 4.01 -15.07
CA HIS A 31 0.66 3.68 -16.51
C HIS A 31 2.04 3.92 -17.14
N ARG A 32 2.95 4.55 -16.39
CA ARG A 32 4.30 4.97 -16.80
C ARG A 32 5.33 4.56 -15.75
N SER A 33 6.42 3.95 -16.22
CA SER A 33 7.57 3.53 -15.41
C SER A 33 8.48 4.69 -14.99
N ASP A 34 8.43 5.82 -15.68
CA ASP A 34 9.21 7.04 -15.43
C ASP A 34 8.43 8.09 -14.62
N SER A 35 7.41 7.65 -13.88
CA SER A 35 6.54 8.52 -13.07
C SER A 35 7.08 8.77 -11.67
N LEU A 36 6.60 9.84 -11.03
CA LEU A 36 6.84 10.09 -9.60
C LEU A 36 6.29 8.95 -8.72
N THR A 37 5.15 8.35 -9.09
CA THR A 37 4.60 7.17 -8.41
C THR A 37 5.57 5.99 -8.47
N ALA A 38 6.11 5.68 -9.64
CA ALA A 38 7.10 4.60 -9.79
C ALA A 38 8.39 4.92 -9.02
N HIS A 39 8.80 6.19 -8.97
CA HIS A 39 9.93 6.63 -8.15
C HIS A 39 9.69 6.39 -6.66
N ILE A 40 8.57 6.85 -6.11
CA ILE A 40 8.21 6.63 -4.70
C ILE A 40 8.09 5.14 -4.38
N ALA A 41 7.52 4.33 -5.28
CA ALA A 41 7.48 2.89 -5.10
C ALA A 41 8.88 2.25 -4.97
N ARG A 42 9.86 2.68 -5.79
CA ARG A 42 11.25 2.20 -5.66
C ARG A 42 11.86 2.58 -4.30
N ARG A 43 11.58 3.79 -3.81
CA ARG A 43 12.03 4.24 -2.48
C ARG A 43 11.40 3.40 -1.37
N THR A 44 10.10 3.13 -1.46
CA THR A 44 9.37 2.22 -0.55
C THR A 44 9.98 0.83 -0.55
N ILE A 45 10.27 0.24 -1.71
CA ILE A 45 10.91 -1.08 -1.84
C ILE A 45 12.27 -1.08 -1.14
N GLN A 46 13.15 -0.12 -1.47
CA GLN A 46 14.48 0.00 -0.87
C GLN A 46 14.42 0.11 0.66
N ARG A 47 13.41 0.81 1.20
CA ARG A 47 13.23 0.98 2.65
C ARG A 47 12.67 -0.28 3.32
N LEU A 48 11.78 -1.02 2.66
CA LEU A 48 11.30 -2.30 3.16
C LEU A 48 12.44 -3.33 3.21
N GLU A 49 13.24 -3.42 2.15
CA GLU A 49 14.41 -4.29 2.10
C GLU A 49 15.44 -3.95 3.20
N SER A 50 15.71 -2.65 3.42
CA SER A 50 16.65 -2.22 4.47
C SER A 50 16.16 -2.45 5.89
N THR A 51 14.86 -2.71 6.07
CA THR A 51 14.26 -3.10 7.36
C THR A 51 14.10 -4.62 7.50
N GLY A 52 14.66 -5.40 6.55
CA GLY A 52 14.71 -6.86 6.62
C GLY A 52 13.49 -7.56 6.01
N HIS A 53 12.64 -6.85 5.27
CA HIS A 53 11.52 -7.48 4.57
C HIS A 53 11.97 -8.10 3.25
N LYS A 54 11.46 -9.29 2.95
CA LYS A 54 11.50 -9.83 1.59
C LYS A 54 10.39 -9.17 0.77
N VAL A 55 10.76 -8.47 -0.30
CA VAL A 55 9.80 -7.70 -1.10
C VAL A 55 9.45 -8.44 -2.39
N ASP A 56 8.15 -8.63 -2.60
CA ASP A 56 7.56 -8.98 -3.88
C ASP A 56 7.02 -7.70 -4.55
N VAL A 57 7.41 -7.46 -5.80
CA VAL A 57 7.05 -6.23 -6.54
C VAL A 57 6.01 -6.56 -7.61
N LEU A 58 4.81 -6.01 -7.46
CA LEU A 58 3.71 -6.11 -8.42
C LEU A 58 3.56 -4.78 -9.15
N ASP A 59 4.22 -4.65 -10.30
CA ASP A 59 3.97 -3.53 -11.21
C ASP A 59 2.85 -3.93 -12.18
N LEU A 60 1.64 -3.45 -11.90
CA LEU A 60 0.42 -3.83 -12.64
C LEU A 60 0.53 -3.52 -14.13
N ARG A 61 1.26 -2.46 -14.51
CA ARG A 61 1.47 -2.10 -15.91
C ARG A 61 2.59 -2.91 -16.56
N ALA A 62 3.65 -3.22 -15.82
CA ALA A 62 4.73 -4.07 -16.35
C ALA A 62 4.26 -5.52 -16.54
N GLU A 63 3.33 -5.98 -15.71
CA GLU A 63 2.73 -7.32 -15.79
C GLU A 63 1.51 -7.39 -16.74
N ASP A 64 1.16 -6.29 -17.42
CA ASP A 64 0.02 -6.20 -18.35
C ASP A 64 -1.32 -6.66 -17.74
N PHE A 65 -1.53 -6.37 -16.46
CA PHE A 65 -2.73 -6.76 -15.74
C PHE A 65 -3.97 -6.11 -16.36
N ASP A 66 -4.98 -6.92 -16.74
CA ASP A 66 -6.24 -6.39 -17.27
C ASP A 66 -7.15 -5.91 -16.12
N PRO A 67 -7.44 -4.62 -15.96
CA PRO A 67 -8.28 -4.17 -14.86
C PRO A 67 -9.77 -4.48 -15.05
N ARG A 68 -10.19 -4.97 -16.21
CA ARG A 68 -11.62 -5.18 -16.51
C ARG A 68 -12.11 -6.48 -15.90
N MET A 69 -13.19 -6.39 -15.13
CA MET A 69 -13.91 -7.57 -14.64
C MET A 69 -14.41 -8.41 -15.82
N THR A 70 -14.07 -9.71 -15.82
CA THR A 70 -14.51 -10.67 -16.83
C THR A 70 -15.55 -11.63 -16.26
N ALA A 71 -16.29 -12.35 -17.10
CA ALA A 71 -17.23 -13.38 -16.63
C ALA A 71 -16.54 -14.50 -15.82
N ALA A 72 -15.28 -14.81 -16.14
CA ALA A 72 -14.50 -15.78 -15.38
C ALA A 72 -14.26 -15.30 -13.94
N ASP A 73 -14.07 -14.00 -13.75
CA ASP A 73 -13.75 -13.41 -12.43
C ASP A 73 -14.95 -12.86 -11.68
N GLN A 74 -16.15 -12.87 -12.27
CA GLN A 74 -17.36 -12.41 -11.58
C GLN A 74 -17.61 -13.25 -10.30
N PRO A 75 -17.97 -12.63 -9.15
CA PRO A 75 -18.36 -13.36 -7.96
C PRO A 75 -19.51 -14.34 -8.22
N ASP A 76 -19.40 -15.56 -7.69
CA ASP A 76 -20.51 -16.52 -7.64
C ASP A 76 -20.99 -16.67 -6.19
N TRP A 77 -22.11 -16.01 -5.88
CA TRP A 77 -22.66 -15.98 -4.52
C TRP A 77 -23.10 -17.36 -4.01
N GLY A 78 -23.44 -18.27 -4.92
CA GLY A 78 -23.83 -19.64 -4.62
C GLY A 78 -22.65 -20.61 -4.47
N ASN A 79 -21.47 -20.23 -4.97
CA ASN A 79 -20.27 -21.05 -4.92
C ASN A 79 -19.04 -20.26 -4.42
N ARG A 80 -18.80 -20.36 -3.11
CA ARG A 80 -17.66 -19.72 -2.43
C ARG A 80 -16.29 -20.28 -2.82
N ASP A 81 -16.25 -21.47 -3.42
CA ASP A 81 -15.00 -22.11 -3.83
C ASP A 81 -14.89 -22.13 -5.36
N LYS A 82 -15.59 -21.20 -6.04
CA LYS A 82 -15.44 -20.98 -7.48
C LYS A 82 -13.95 -20.80 -7.83
N PRO A 83 -13.42 -21.56 -8.80
CA PRO A 83 -12.12 -21.26 -9.38
C PRO A 83 -12.24 -20.03 -10.28
N TYR A 84 -11.47 -18.99 -9.97
CA TYR A 84 -11.35 -17.79 -10.79
C TYR A 84 -10.32 -17.98 -11.90
N SER A 85 -10.06 -16.95 -12.71
CA SER A 85 -9.04 -17.06 -13.76
C SER A 85 -7.64 -17.36 -13.18
N PRO A 86 -6.74 -17.99 -13.96
CA PRO A 86 -5.37 -18.23 -13.52
C PRO A 86 -4.62 -16.95 -13.12
N GLU A 87 -4.86 -15.85 -13.83
CA GLU A 87 -4.29 -14.53 -13.51
C GLU A 87 -4.74 -14.07 -12.12
N VAL A 88 -6.05 -14.13 -11.82
CA VAL A 88 -6.57 -13.76 -10.50
C VAL A 88 -6.01 -14.65 -9.40
N HIS A 89 -5.90 -15.96 -9.63
CA HIS A 89 -5.31 -16.87 -8.65
C HIS A 89 -3.83 -16.56 -8.38
N ALA A 90 -3.04 -16.25 -9.42
CA ALA A 90 -1.65 -15.84 -9.23
C ALA A 90 -1.53 -14.58 -8.38
N GLN A 91 -2.43 -13.62 -8.55
CA GLN A 91 -2.47 -12.40 -7.72
C GLN A 91 -2.92 -12.70 -6.27
N MET A 92 -3.91 -13.58 -6.09
CA MET A 92 -4.34 -14.03 -4.75
C MET A 92 -3.21 -14.71 -3.98
N ASP A 93 -2.39 -15.54 -4.66
CA ASP A 93 -1.27 -16.23 -4.04
C ASP A 93 -0.21 -15.25 -3.53
N ARG A 94 0.07 -14.17 -4.26
CA ARG A 94 0.98 -13.11 -3.83
C ARG A 94 0.45 -12.36 -2.62
N VAL A 95 -0.85 -12.05 -2.60
CA VAL A 95 -1.52 -11.45 -1.44
C VAL A 95 -1.45 -12.37 -0.22
N LEU A 96 -1.60 -13.69 -0.40
CA LEU A 96 -1.48 -14.67 0.68
C LEU A 96 -0.06 -14.80 1.22
N ALA A 97 0.95 -14.71 0.34
CA ALA A 97 2.36 -14.80 0.72
C ALA A 97 2.87 -13.60 1.52
N ALA A 98 2.24 -12.43 1.40
CA ALA A 98 2.69 -11.21 2.06
C ALA A 98 2.07 -11.00 3.45
N ASP A 99 2.88 -10.60 4.43
CA ASP A 99 2.43 -10.18 5.76
C ASP A 99 1.90 -8.73 5.73
N LEU A 100 2.50 -7.89 4.88
CA LEU A 100 2.05 -6.54 4.63
C LEU A 100 1.97 -6.22 3.13
N ILE A 101 1.08 -5.31 2.79
CA ILE A 101 0.87 -4.85 1.41
C ILE A 101 1.02 -3.34 1.38
N VAL A 102 1.80 -2.81 0.43
CA VAL A 102 1.91 -1.37 0.19
C VAL A 102 1.47 -1.07 -1.23
N ALA A 103 0.35 -0.35 -1.39
CA ALA A 103 -0.10 0.11 -2.70
C ALA A 103 0.35 1.55 -2.92
N VAL A 104 1.07 1.82 -4.03
CA VAL A 104 1.57 3.15 -4.40
C VAL A 104 0.89 3.59 -5.70
N PHE A 105 0.15 4.70 -5.65
CA PHE A 105 -0.73 5.10 -6.74
C PHE A 105 -0.93 6.62 -6.83
N PRO A 106 -1.22 7.17 -8.02
CA PRO A 106 -1.73 8.54 -8.13
C PRO A 106 -3.21 8.61 -7.72
N VAL A 107 -3.60 9.64 -6.97
CA VAL A 107 -4.99 9.89 -6.60
C VAL A 107 -5.74 10.47 -7.80
N TYR A 108 -6.70 9.71 -8.34
CA TYR A 108 -7.57 10.14 -9.43
C TYR A 108 -9.00 10.26 -8.92
N TRP A 109 -9.59 11.45 -9.07
CA TRP A 109 -10.98 11.71 -8.66
C TRP A 109 -11.30 11.28 -7.23
N ALA A 110 -10.43 11.66 -6.28
CA ALA A 110 -10.54 11.29 -4.86
C ALA A 110 -10.57 9.77 -4.59
N SER A 111 -9.99 8.97 -5.49
CA SER A 111 -9.89 7.52 -5.38
C SER A 111 -8.61 6.98 -6.03
N VAL A 112 -8.50 5.66 -6.05
CA VAL A 112 -7.43 4.91 -6.73
C VAL A 112 -7.61 4.95 -8.26
N PRO A 113 -6.54 4.80 -9.07
CA PRO A 113 -6.69 4.72 -10.52
C PRO A 113 -7.47 3.47 -10.92
N ALA A 114 -8.13 3.50 -12.09
CA ALA A 114 -8.90 2.36 -12.62
C ALA A 114 -8.07 1.06 -12.68
N LEU A 115 -6.76 1.17 -12.92
CA LEU A 115 -5.83 0.04 -12.89
C LEU A 115 -5.82 -0.67 -11.53
N LEU A 116 -5.63 0.09 -10.43
CA LEU A 116 -5.63 -0.46 -9.07
C LEU A 116 -7.04 -0.88 -8.65
N LYS A 117 -8.06 -0.10 -9.01
CA LYS A 117 -9.45 -0.46 -8.72
C LYS A 117 -9.84 -1.79 -9.36
N GLY A 118 -9.43 -2.02 -10.60
CA GLY A 118 -9.64 -3.29 -11.30
C GLY A 118 -8.92 -4.46 -10.65
N TRP A 119 -7.70 -4.23 -10.14
CA TRP A 119 -6.98 -5.24 -9.36
C TRP A 119 -7.74 -5.60 -8.09
N ILE A 120 -8.23 -4.60 -7.34
CA ILE A 120 -9.07 -4.82 -6.17
C ILE A 120 -10.35 -5.60 -6.57
N ASP A 121 -11.06 -5.14 -7.59
CA ASP A 121 -12.35 -5.73 -7.99
C ASP A 121 -12.22 -7.20 -8.42
N ARG A 122 -11.17 -7.54 -9.17
CA ARG A 122 -10.96 -8.91 -9.67
C ARG A 122 -10.34 -9.83 -8.61
N VAL A 123 -9.37 -9.34 -7.84
CA VAL A 123 -8.54 -10.18 -6.94
C VAL A 123 -9.15 -10.31 -5.55
N TRP A 124 -9.78 -9.26 -5.01
CA TRP A 124 -10.35 -9.28 -3.66
C TRP A 124 -11.78 -9.85 -3.69
N ASN A 125 -11.89 -11.08 -4.18
CA ASN A 125 -13.15 -11.68 -4.60
C ASN A 125 -13.89 -12.44 -3.48
N TYR A 126 -15.16 -12.77 -3.74
CA TYR A 126 -15.99 -13.58 -2.85
C TYR A 126 -15.38 -14.97 -2.65
N GLY A 127 -15.40 -15.47 -1.42
CA GLY A 127 -14.74 -16.72 -1.10
C GLY A 127 -13.21 -16.63 -1.06
N PHE A 128 -12.61 -15.46 -1.29
CA PHE A 128 -11.20 -15.19 -1.01
C PHE A 128 -11.04 -14.13 0.08
N ALA A 129 -11.32 -12.87 -0.26
CA ALA A 129 -11.12 -11.72 0.63
C ALA A 129 -12.30 -11.52 1.59
N TYR A 130 -13.52 -11.88 1.16
CA TYR A 130 -14.73 -11.78 1.96
C TYR A 130 -15.67 -12.97 1.74
N GLY A 131 -16.71 -13.10 2.56
CA GLY A 131 -17.70 -14.17 2.44
C GLY A 131 -17.27 -15.53 3.02
N ARG A 132 -16.08 -15.63 3.63
CA ARG A 132 -15.67 -16.80 4.43
C ARG A 132 -16.05 -16.63 5.91
N SER A 133 -16.19 -17.74 6.62
CA SER A 133 -16.37 -17.75 8.08
C SER A 133 -15.10 -17.38 8.84
N ARG A 134 -13.93 -17.54 8.23
CA ARG A 134 -12.63 -17.06 8.72
C ARG A 134 -11.97 -16.20 7.63
N PRO A 135 -11.61 -14.93 7.90
CA PRO A 135 -10.98 -14.06 6.91
C PRO A 135 -9.59 -14.60 6.53
N ARG A 136 -9.29 -14.70 5.23
CA ARG A 136 -7.95 -15.09 4.75
C ARG A 136 -6.91 -13.98 4.90
N LEU A 137 -7.38 -12.74 5.05
CA LEU A 137 -6.53 -11.57 5.20
C LEU A 137 -6.31 -11.18 6.68
N ALA A 138 -6.81 -12.00 7.61
CA ALA A 138 -6.53 -11.82 9.04
C ALA A 138 -5.02 -11.89 9.30
N GLY A 139 -4.52 -10.98 10.14
CA GLY A 139 -3.09 -10.84 10.45
C GLY A 139 -2.31 -10.05 9.38
N LYS A 140 -2.92 -9.70 8.25
CA LYS A 140 -2.27 -8.91 7.20
C LYS A 140 -2.49 -7.42 7.41
N ARG A 141 -1.50 -6.62 7.05
CA ARG A 141 -1.50 -5.16 7.23
C ARG A 141 -1.40 -4.45 5.87
N MET A 142 -1.98 -3.26 5.73
CA MET A 142 -1.94 -2.53 4.46
C MET A 142 -1.66 -1.04 4.61
N LEU A 143 -0.77 -0.53 3.77
CA LEU A 143 -0.49 0.90 3.60
C LEU A 143 -0.90 1.33 2.19
N TRP A 144 -1.73 2.37 2.11
CA TRP A 144 -2.13 3.01 0.87
C TRP A 144 -1.36 4.33 0.71
N LEU A 145 -0.40 4.41 -0.20
CA LEU A 145 0.35 5.63 -0.51
C LEU A 145 -0.22 6.30 -1.76
N GLY A 146 -1.02 7.34 -1.55
CA GLY A 146 -1.68 8.10 -2.61
C GLY A 146 -0.94 9.41 -2.92
N LEU A 147 -0.52 9.62 -4.16
CA LEU A 147 0.10 10.87 -4.61
C LEU A 147 -0.97 11.80 -5.21
N ALA A 148 -1.15 12.99 -4.64
CA ALA A 148 -2.15 13.96 -5.08
C ALA A 148 -1.50 15.22 -5.68
N GLY A 149 -2.00 15.67 -6.82
CA GLY A 149 -1.50 16.88 -7.49
C GLY A 149 -1.81 18.18 -6.75
N VAL A 150 -2.77 18.15 -5.82
CA VAL A 150 -3.18 19.31 -5.03
C VAL A 150 -2.03 19.82 -4.15
N ALA A 151 -1.96 21.14 -3.94
CA ALA A 151 -0.99 21.72 -3.02
C ALA A 151 -1.26 21.31 -1.57
N ALA A 152 -0.22 21.10 -0.75
CA ALA A 152 -0.40 20.64 0.64
C ALA A 152 -1.24 21.59 1.51
N ALA A 153 -1.24 22.89 1.20
CA ALA A 153 -2.01 23.89 1.96
C ALA A 153 -3.46 24.05 1.50
N ASP A 154 -3.89 23.31 0.47
CA ASP A 154 -5.24 23.41 -0.07
C ASP A 154 -6.25 22.68 0.85
N PRO A 155 -7.41 23.27 1.18
CA PRO A 155 -8.43 22.62 2.01
C PRO A 155 -8.99 21.31 1.42
N VAL A 156 -8.83 21.06 0.11
CA VAL A 156 -9.23 19.79 -0.52
C VAL A 156 -8.41 18.60 0.01
N VAL A 157 -7.20 18.83 0.54
CA VAL A 157 -6.34 17.75 1.10
C VAL A 157 -7.07 16.98 2.20
N ASP A 158 -7.74 17.66 3.11
CA ASP A 158 -8.47 17.03 4.22
C ASP A 158 -9.63 16.15 3.69
N PHE A 159 -10.33 16.64 2.67
CA PHE A 159 -11.38 15.87 2.00
C PHE A 159 -10.82 14.62 1.31
N LEU A 160 -9.69 14.75 0.59
CA LEU A 160 -9.05 13.61 -0.06
C LEU A 160 -8.61 12.54 0.95
N GLN A 161 -8.01 12.96 2.08
CA GLN A 161 -7.61 12.05 3.16
C GLN A 161 -8.84 11.29 3.69
N GLN A 162 -9.89 12.00 4.10
CA GLN A 162 -11.10 11.38 4.65
C GLN A 162 -11.79 10.45 3.64
N SER A 163 -11.87 10.87 2.38
CA SER A 163 -12.46 10.07 1.29
C SER A 163 -11.70 8.75 1.08
N LEU A 164 -10.37 8.83 1.04
CA LEU A 164 -9.51 7.65 0.85
C LEU A 164 -9.55 6.73 2.06
N GLU A 165 -9.50 7.26 3.29
CA GLU A 165 -9.61 6.45 4.51
C GLU A 165 -10.95 5.72 4.58
N GLY A 166 -12.06 6.42 4.28
CA GLY A 166 -13.39 5.82 4.27
C GLY A 166 -13.52 4.68 3.24
N GLN A 167 -13.00 4.89 2.02
CA GLN A 167 -13.08 3.88 0.97
C GLN A 167 -12.10 2.72 1.19
N LEU A 168 -10.84 3.01 1.51
CA LEU A 168 -9.75 2.04 1.51
C LEU A 168 -9.60 1.34 2.86
N ASN A 169 -9.60 2.08 3.99
CA ASN A 169 -9.46 1.46 5.30
C ASN A 169 -10.76 0.80 5.74
N MET A 170 -11.89 1.50 5.62
CA MET A 170 -13.18 0.97 6.07
C MET A 170 -13.87 0.12 4.99
N GLY A 171 -14.05 0.66 3.79
CA GLY A 171 -14.81 -0.01 2.73
C GLY A 171 -14.14 -1.28 2.19
N ILE A 172 -12.82 -1.34 2.18
CA ILE A 172 -12.05 -2.46 1.63
C ILE A 172 -11.35 -3.24 2.73
N ALA A 173 -10.41 -2.63 3.46
CA ALA A 173 -9.52 -3.38 4.34
C ALA A 173 -10.25 -3.98 5.55
N TYR A 174 -11.03 -3.18 6.28
CA TYR A 174 -11.85 -3.66 7.39
C TYR A 174 -12.87 -4.70 6.92
N TYR A 175 -13.57 -4.44 5.81
CA TYR A 175 -14.54 -5.39 5.25
C TYR A 175 -13.92 -6.75 4.90
N CYS A 176 -12.68 -6.76 4.41
CA CYS A 176 -11.96 -7.99 4.07
C CYS A 176 -11.17 -8.60 5.25
N GLY A 177 -11.25 -7.99 6.44
CA GLY A 177 -10.67 -8.51 7.67
C GLY A 177 -9.15 -8.36 7.79
N LEU A 178 -8.56 -7.32 7.19
CA LEU A 178 -7.17 -6.95 7.49
C LEU A 178 -7.04 -6.50 8.94
N GLU A 179 -5.90 -6.80 9.55
CA GLU A 179 -5.62 -6.44 10.96
C GLU A 179 -5.38 -4.93 11.11
N PHE A 180 -4.72 -4.31 10.14
CA PHE A 180 -4.42 -2.89 10.18
C PHE A 180 -4.36 -2.30 8.77
N SER A 181 -4.92 -1.10 8.59
CA SER A 181 -4.86 -0.36 7.34
C SER A 181 -4.74 1.14 7.59
N THR A 182 -3.88 1.82 6.85
CA THR A 182 -3.75 3.28 6.90
C THR A 182 -3.49 3.90 5.53
N VAL A 183 -3.82 5.17 5.37
CA VAL A 183 -3.62 5.96 4.15
C VAL A 183 -2.57 7.04 4.41
N GLY A 184 -1.49 7.01 3.63
CA GLY A 184 -0.54 8.13 3.53
C GLY A 184 -0.81 8.94 2.26
N LEU A 185 -1.39 10.13 2.41
CA LEU A 185 -1.61 11.07 1.31
C LEU A 185 -0.39 11.97 1.12
N LEU A 186 0.11 12.03 -0.12
CA LEU A 186 1.28 12.78 -0.53
C LEU A 186 0.86 13.92 -1.50
N PRO A 187 0.52 15.11 -1.00
CA PRO A 187 0.22 16.27 -1.83
C PRO A 187 1.49 16.91 -2.42
N ASP A 188 1.30 17.92 -3.29
CA ASP A 188 2.33 18.59 -4.11
C ASP A 188 2.97 17.68 -5.18
N ALA A 189 2.24 16.68 -5.70
CA ALA A 189 2.74 15.80 -6.75
C ALA A 189 2.81 16.49 -8.15
N GLU A 190 2.15 17.63 -8.33
CA GLU A 190 2.18 18.42 -9.58
C GLU A 190 3.08 19.68 -9.47
N GLU A 191 3.47 20.26 -10.61
CA GLU A 191 4.28 21.50 -10.70
C GLU A 191 3.47 22.77 -10.66
N ARG A 192 2.24 22.70 -11.16
CA ARG A 192 1.47 23.87 -11.55
C ARG A 192 0.21 23.88 -10.74
N ARG A 193 0.19 24.74 -9.72
CA ARG A 193 -0.99 24.93 -8.91
C ARG A 193 -2.07 25.61 -9.74
N GLN A 194 -3.29 25.09 -9.64
CA GLN A 194 -4.46 25.63 -10.29
C GLN A 194 -5.34 26.27 -9.24
N ARG A 195 -5.77 27.52 -9.46
CA ARG A 195 -6.63 28.27 -8.53
C ARG A 195 -7.72 28.98 -9.31
N LEU A 196 -8.92 29.02 -8.74
CA LEU A 196 -10.01 29.84 -9.27
C LEU A 196 -9.96 31.21 -8.59
N ASN A 197 -9.82 32.27 -9.39
CA ASN A 197 -9.89 33.63 -8.90
C ASN A 197 -11.33 34.01 -8.56
N SER A 198 -11.50 35.08 -7.77
CA SER A 198 -12.82 35.58 -7.36
C SER A 198 -13.71 36.03 -8.53
N ASP A 199 -13.12 36.30 -9.70
CA ASP A 199 -13.82 36.64 -10.94
C ASP A 199 -14.17 35.41 -11.80
N GLY A 200 -13.88 34.19 -11.32
CA GLY A 200 -14.14 32.94 -12.01
C GLY A 200 -13.08 32.56 -13.05
N THR A 201 -11.96 33.29 -13.15
CA THR A 201 -10.85 32.93 -14.03
C THR A 201 -9.97 31.84 -13.41
N LEU A 202 -9.52 30.89 -14.22
CA LEU A 202 -8.55 29.87 -13.79
C LEU A 202 -7.15 30.46 -13.89
N GLN A 203 -6.48 30.60 -12.76
CA GLN A 203 -5.06 30.88 -12.67
C GLN A 203 -4.29 29.57 -12.60
N ILE A 204 -3.29 29.43 -13.46
CA ILE A 204 -2.31 28.35 -13.41
C ILE A 204 -0.98 29.00 -13.09
N ASP A 205 -0.39 28.65 -11.96
CA ASP A 205 0.91 29.16 -11.56
C ASP A 205 2.01 28.67 -12.52
N GLU A 206 3.10 29.43 -12.59
CA GLU A 206 4.31 28.96 -13.29
C GLU A 206 4.78 27.63 -12.69
N ALA A 207 5.35 26.77 -13.53
CA ALA A 207 5.86 25.50 -13.08
C ALA A 207 6.99 25.72 -12.06
N THR A 208 6.91 25.04 -10.91
CA THR A 208 8.05 24.99 -10.00
C THR A 208 9.22 24.29 -10.68
N VAL A 209 10.38 24.97 -10.80
CA VAL A 209 11.58 24.49 -11.49
C VAL A 209 12.83 24.62 -10.63
N GLY A 210 13.93 23.99 -11.06
CA GLY A 210 15.25 24.15 -10.44
C GLY A 210 15.30 23.65 -8.99
N ALA A 211 15.97 24.41 -8.12
CA ALA A 211 16.21 24.02 -6.73
C ALA A 211 14.92 23.86 -5.91
N GLU A 212 13.90 24.68 -6.18
CA GLU A 212 12.61 24.59 -5.49
C GLU A 212 11.90 23.28 -5.83
N ARG A 213 12.01 22.83 -7.08
CA ARG A 213 11.43 21.56 -7.52
C ARG A 213 12.11 20.36 -6.88
N VAL A 214 13.43 20.40 -6.79
CA VAL A 214 14.23 19.38 -6.08
C VAL A 214 13.81 19.33 -4.62
N ALA A 215 13.67 20.48 -3.95
CA ALA A 215 13.25 20.53 -2.55
C ALA A 215 11.83 19.96 -2.34
N GLN A 216 10.88 20.25 -3.23
CA GLN A 216 9.53 19.67 -3.18
C GLN A 216 9.56 18.15 -3.26
N TYR A 217 10.34 17.58 -4.19
CA TYR A 217 10.44 16.12 -4.33
C TYR A 217 11.16 15.48 -3.15
N THR A 218 12.22 16.08 -2.62
CA THR A 218 12.86 15.62 -1.39
C THR A 218 11.88 15.60 -0.21
N ALA A 219 11.06 16.65 -0.05
CA ALA A 219 10.05 16.70 1.00
C ALA A 219 8.92 15.66 0.79
N LEU A 220 8.56 15.36 -0.45
CA LEU A 220 7.59 14.31 -0.77
C LEU A 220 8.15 12.91 -0.47
N GLU A 221 9.42 12.66 -0.81
CA GLU A 221 10.13 11.42 -0.46
C GLU A 221 10.20 11.23 1.06
N GLN A 222 10.58 12.27 1.80
CA GLN A 222 10.68 12.20 3.26
C GLN A 222 9.33 11.85 3.90
N ARG A 223 8.24 12.49 3.47
CA ARG A 223 6.88 12.17 3.95
C ARG A 223 6.47 10.73 3.62
N ALA A 224 6.84 10.21 2.45
CA ALA A 224 6.56 8.82 2.09
C ALA A 224 7.33 7.83 3.00
N GLU A 225 8.59 8.15 3.35
CA GLU A 225 9.38 7.35 4.29
C GLU A 225 8.84 7.42 5.73
N GLU A 226 8.32 8.58 6.15
CA GLU A 226 7.66 8.79 7.44
C GLU A 226 6.39 7.93 7.54
N PHE A 227 5.49 7.98 6.55
CA PHE A 227 4.29 7.13 6.53
C PHE A 227 4.62 5.63 6.58
N LEU A 228 5.65 5.21 5.84
CA LEU A 228 6.10 3.82 5.88
C LEU A 228 6.65 3.45 7.27
N THR A 229 7.44 4.32 7.88
CA THR A 229 8.01 4.09 9.21
C THR A 229 6.92 4.01 10.28
N ASP A 230 5.96 4.93 10.25
CA ASP A 230 4.81 4.94 11.16
C ASP A 230 3.96 3.68 10.96
N PHE A 231 3.72 3.29 9.71
CA PHE A 231 3.03 2.05 9.40
C PHE A 231 3.78 0.83 9.96
N LEU A 232 5.09 0.71 9.75
CA LEU A 232 5.84 -0.45 10.24
C LEU A 232 5.86 -0.54 11.78
N THR A 233 5.91 0.61 12.46
CA THR A 233 5.99 0.68 13.94
C THR A 233 4.64 0.71 14.65
N ALA A 234 3.54 0.97 13.93
CA ALA A 234 2.20 1.01 14.50
C ALA A 234 1.84 -0.32 15.18
N THR A 235 1.44 -0.25 16.45
CA THR A 235 0.87 -1.39 17.16
C THR A 235 -0.58 -1.56 16.71
N PRO A 236 -0.99 -2.74 16.20
CA PRO A 236 -2.39 -2.98 15.88
C PRO A 236 -3.24 -2.79 17.13
N VAL A 237 -4.20 -1.87 17.08
CA VAL A 237 -5.24 -1.82 18.12
C VAL A 237 -6.20 -2.94 17.77
N LEU A 238 -6.08 -4.07 18.47
CA LEU A 238 -7.08 -5.15 18.40
C LEU A 238 -8.44 -4.53 18.77
N ALA A 239 -9.32 -4.39 17.77
CA ALA A 239 -10.71 -3.99 17.96
C ALA A 239 -11.55 -5.17 18.46
#